data_AF-A0A2J8A6M4-F1
#
_entry.id   AF-A0A2J8A6M4-F1
#
_cell.length_a   1.000
_cell.length_b   1.000
_cell.length_c   1.000
_cell.angle_alpha   90.00
_cell.angle_beta   90.00
_cell.angle_gamma   90.00
#
_symmetry.space_group_name_H-M   'P 1'
#
loop_
_entity.id
_entity.type
_entity.pdbx_description
1 polymer ?
#
loop_
_entity_poly.entity_id
_entity_poly.type
_entity_poly.pdbx_seq_one_letter_code
_entity_poly.pdbx_strand_id
1 'polypeptide(L)'
;MAPSPPPGPPGAGGPRPGAPGPPPAGAPPARALDARIAKEGTDGLGLLAGVPLAIKDNICTQGIRTTAGSQILRDYVPTFDATAVGKLRAAGAVFVGKTNMDEFGMGSSTENSSFKPTRNPWDPERVPGGSSGGSAAAVAAHECAAALGTDT
;
A
#
# COMPACT_ATOMS: atom_id res chain seq x y z
N MET A 1 22.55 11.13 -43.22
CA MET A 1 21.48 11.57 -42.30
C MET A 1 21.32 10.50 -41.22
N ALA A 2 21.80 10.75 -40.00
CA ALA A 2 21.56 9.84 -38.89
C ALA A 2 20.12 10.04 -38.37
N PRO A 3 19.39 8.96 -38.02
CA PRO A 3 18.04 9.07 -37.48
C PRO A 3 18.05 9.72 -36.10
N SER A 4 17.14 10.68 -35.88
CA SER A 4 16.98 11.38 -34.60
C SER A 4 16.56 10.40 -33.48
N PRO A 5 17.05 10.58 -32.24
CA PRO A 5 16.70 9.73 -31.12
C PRO A 5 15.21 9.85 -30.74
N PRO A 6 14.60 8.80 -30.18
CA PRO A 6 13.20 8.82 -29.75
C PRO A 6 12.97 9.79 -28.57
N PRO A 7 11.78 10.39 -28.45
CA PRO A 7 11.45 11.26 -27.34
C PRO A 7 11.47 10.49 -26.02
N GLY A 8 12.10 11.08 -24.99
CA GLY A 8 12.16 10.52 -23.65
C GLY A 8 10.78 10.40 -22.99
N PRO A 9 10.66 9.57 -21.93
CA PRO A 9 9.39 9.36 -21.24
C PRO A 9 8.86 10.68 -20.66
N PRO A 10 7.52 10.88 -20.63
CA PRO A 10 6.92 12.08 -20.05
C PRO A 10 7.35 12.21 -18.58
N GLY A 11 7.94 13.36 -18.26
CA GLY A 11 8.46 13.64 -16.92
C GLY A 11 7.38 13.44 -15.86
N ALA A 12 7.72 12.74 -14.78
CA ALA A 12 6.88 12.65 -13.60
C ALA A 12 6.53 14.07 -13.15
N GLY A 13 5.24 14.43 -13.24
CA GLY A 13 4.75 15.74 -12.86
C GLY A 13 5.23 16.07 -11.45
N GLY A 14 5.91 17.21 -11.32
CA GLY A 14 6.43 17.67 -10.03
C GLY A 14 5.33 17.76 -8.96
N PRO A 15 5.69 17.74 -7.67
CA PRO A 15 4.73 17.84 -6.59
C PRO A 15 3.85 19.09 -6.78
N ARG A 16 2.52 18.92 -6.68
CA ARG A 16 1.60 20.07 -6.72
C ARG A 16 1.93 21.04 -5.57
N PRO A 17 1.88 22.36 -5.80
CA PRO A 17 2.02 23.34 -4.72
C PRO A 17 1.01 23.04 -3.60
N GLY A 18 1.48 22.85 -2.37
CA GLY A 18 0.65 22.53 -1.20
C GLY A 18 0.49 21.04 -0.87
N ALA A 19 1.13 20.13 -1.61
CA ALA A 19 1.22 18.73 -1.19
C ALA A 19 2.09 18.63 0.09
N PRO A 20 1.61 17.97 1.16
CA PRO A 20 2.44 17.69 2.33
C PRO A 20 3.72 17.00 1.87
N GLY A 21 4.88 17.50 2.29
CA GLY A 21 6.16 16.89 2.01
C GLY A 21 6.18 15.43 2.50
N PRO A 22 6.99 14.56 1.90
CA PRO A 22 7.12 13.19 2.38
C PRO A 22 7.54 13.21 3.86
N PRO A 23 6.96 12.34 4.71
CA PRO A 23 7.30 12.31 6.13
C PRO A 23 8.81 12.06 6.32
N PRO A 24 9.43 12.65 7.36
CA PRO A 24 10.86 12.51 7.61
C PRO A 24 11.25 11.04 7.83
N ALA A 25 12.41 10.65 7.31
CA ALA A 25 12.94 9.30 7.44
C ALA A 25 13.27 8.97 8.92
N GLY A 26 12.79 7.82 9.41
CA GLY A 26 13.28 7.19 10.64
C GLY A 26 12.32 7.12 11.84
N ALA A 27 11.21 7.86 11.86
CA ALA A 27 10.15 7.67 12.86
C ALA A 27 8.98 6.86 12.25
N PRO A 28 8.34 5.93 12.99
CA PRO A 28 7.13 5.29 12.49
C PRO A 28 6.12 6.40 12.15
N PRO A 29 5.45 6.35 10.98
CA PRO A 29 4.70 7.49 10.45
C PRO A 29 3.73 8.15 11.44
N ALA A 30 3.15 7.35 12.35
CA ALA A 30 2.27 7.83 13.42
C ALA A 30 3.00 8.76 14.42
N ARG A 31 4.19 8.42 14.91
CA ARG A 31 4.92 9.27 15.88
C ARG A 31 5.35 10.60 15.26
N ALA A 32 5.72 10.59 13.98
CA ALA A 32 6.05 11.81 13.25
C ALA A 32 4.81 12.72 13.13
N LEU A 33 3.64 12.13 12.88
CA LEU A 33 2.38 12.85 12.85
C LEU A 33 2.00 13.39 14.23
N ASP A 34 2.11 12.59 15.30
CA ASP A 34 1.84 13.02 16.67
C ASP A 34 2.70 14.22 17.07
N ALA A 35 4.01 14.16 16.76
CA ALA A 35 4.94 15.26 17.03
C ALA A 35 4.57 16.53 16.25
N ARG A 36 4.14 16.39 15.00
CA ARG A 36 3.65 17.52 14.19
C ARG A 36 2.39 18.12 14.80
N ILE A 37 1.42 17.29 15.18
CA ILE A 37 0.17 17.75 15.81
C ILE A 37 0.47 18.50 17.11
N ALA A 38 1.35 17.97 17.95
CA ALA A 38 1.72 18.59 19.22
C ALA A 38 2.38 19.97 19.05
N LYS A 39 3.14 20.18 17.96
CA LYS A 39 3.89 21.40 17.70
C LYS A 39 3.10 22.44 16.90
N GLU A 40 2.32 21.99 15.92
CA GLU A 40 1.74 22.82 14.85
C GLU A 40 0.21 22.74 14.79
N GLY A 41 -0.43 21.90 15.61
CA GLY A 41 -1.87 21.66 15.58
C GLY A 41 -2.31 20.77 14.41
N THR A 42 -3.61 20.77 14.12
CA THR A 42 -4.22 19.93 13.07
C THR A 42 -4.39 20.65 11.73
N ASP A 43 -4.02 21.93 11.65
CA ASP A 43 -4.20 22.73 10.45
C ASP A 43 -3.26 22.25 9.33
N GLY A 44 -3.83 22.10 8.12
CA GLY A 44 -3.08 21.62 6.95
C GLY A 44 -2.66 20.15 7.02
N LEU A 45 -3.28 19.34 7.88
CA LEU A 45 -3.18 17.88 7.78
C LEU A 45 -3.88 17.38 6.52
N GLY A 46 -3.34 16.30 5.93
CA GLY A 46 -4.00 15.63 4.81
C GLY A 46 -5.30 14.95 5.25
N LEU A 47 -6.22 14.74 4.30
CA LEU A 47 -7.56 14.18 4.58
C LEU A 47 -7.54 12.81 5.28
N LEU A 48 -6.44 12.06 5.17
CA LEU A 48 -6.26 10.75 5.77
C LEU A 48 -5.13 10.74 6.81
N ALA A 49 -4.76 11.90 7.35
CA ALA A 49 -3.70 12.01 8.35
C ALA A 49 -3.98 11.08 9.54
N GLY A 50 -3.09 10.10 9.75
CA GLY A 50 -3.17 9.17 10.87
C GLY A 50 -4.12 7.99 10.65
N VAL A 51 -4.82 7.93 9.51
CA VAL A 51 -5.73 6.82 9.20
C VAL A 51 -4.90 5.57 8.86
N PRO A 52 -5.08 4.45 9.59
CA PRO A 52 -4.37 3.21 9.32
C PRO A 52 -4.96 2.51 8.08
N LEU A 53 -4.14 2.33 7.05
CA LEU A 53 -4.50 1.65 5.82
C LEU A 53 -3.60 0.45 5.54
N ALA A 54 -4.17 -0.61 4.98
CA ALA A 54 -3.41 -1.77 4.52
C ALA A 54 -3.35 -1.82 2.98
N ILE A 55 -2.27 -2.37 2.42
CA ILE A 55 -2.03 -2.35 0.97
C ILE A 55 -1.85 -3.77 0.44
N LYS A 56 -2.66 -4.19 -0.53
CA LYS A 56 -2.51 -5.50 -1.20
C LYS A 56 -1.09 -5.70 -1.73
N ASP A 57 -0.56 -6.92 -1.55
CA ASP A 57 0.84 -7.18 -1.78
C ASP A 57 1.29 -7.19 -3.25
N ASN A 58 0.38 -7.07 -4.21
CA ASN A 58 0.69 -6.82 -5.63
C ASN A 58 0.76 -5.33 -5.99
N ILE A 59 0.65 -4.41 -5.02
CA ILE A 59 0.76 -2.97 -5.23
C ILE A 59 2.15 -2.50 -4.76
N CYS A 60 2.93 -1.92 -5.68
CA CYS A 60 4.26 -1.40 -5.37
C CYS A 60 4.21 -0.30 -4.31
N THR A 61 5.05 -0.44 -3.28
CA THR A 61 5.23 0.55 -2.22
C THR A 61 6.73 0.74 -2.03
N GLN A 62 7.23 1.94 -2.27
CA GLN A 62 8.65 2.24 -2.28
C GLN A 62 9.29 1.88 -0.93
N GLY A 63 10.38 1.11 -0.98
CA GLY A 63 11.11 0.70 0.21
C GLY A 63 10.41 -0.35 1.09
N ILE A 64 9.23 -0.85 0.68
CA ILE A 64 8.51 -1.93 1.37
C ILE A 64 8.42 -3.12 0.42
N ARG A 65 8.80 -4.30 0.91
CA ARG A 65 8.75 -5.55 0.16
C ARG A 65 7.35 -5.78 -0.48
N THR A 66 7.34 -6.15 -1.75
CA THR A 66 6.11 -6.40 -2.54
C THR A 66 6.29 -7.73 -3.25
N THR A 67 5.62 -8.78 -2.77
CA THR A 67 5.88 -10.15 -3.25
C THR A 67 4.78 -10.67 -4.18
N ALA A 68 3.67 -9.94 -4.33
CA ALA A 68 2.47 -10.41 -5.03
C ALA A 68 1.97 -11.78 -4.54
N GLY A 69 2.20 -12.11 -3.25
CA GLY A 69 1.86 -13.42 -2.69
C GLY A 69 2.76 -14.58 -3.17
N SER A 70 3.85 -14.29 -3.90
CA SER A 70 4.75 -15.27 -4.53
C SER A 70 6.12 -15.34 -3.86
N GLN A 71 6.69 -16.56 -3.78
CA GLN A 71 8.10 -16.73 -3.42
C GLN A 71 9.06 -16.20 -4.51
N ILE A 72 8.62 -16.08 -5.76
CA ILE A 72 9.44 -15.55 -6.87
C ILE A 72 9.88 -14.10 -6.58
N LEU A 73 8.98 -13.31 -5.99
CA LEU A 73 9.23 -11.91 -5.63
C LEU A 73 9.52 -11.74 -4.13
N ARG A 74 9.89 -12.81 -3.41
CA ARG A 74 10.09 -12.80 -1.95
C ARG A 74 10.97 -11.64 -1.48
N ASP A 75 12.04 -11.32 -2.20
CA ASP A 75 12.99 -10.28 -1.81
C ASP A 75 12.90 -9.02 -2.68
N TYR A 76 11.83 -8.88 -3.47
CA TYR A 76 11.61 -7.70 -4.28
C TYR A 76 11.19 -6.50 -3.42
N VAL A 77 11.99 -5.44 -3.48
CA VAL A 77 11.71 -4.14 -2.86
C VAL A 77 11.58 -3.10 -3.98
N PRO A 78 10.38 -2.56 -4.25
CA PRO A 78 10.17 -1.56 -5.28
C PRO A 78 10.96 -0.27 -5.01
N THR A 79 11.46 0.33 -6.09
CA THR A 79 12.12 1.65 -6.07
C THR A 79 11.13 2.81 -6.23
N PHE A 80 9.83 2.52 -6.39
CA PHE A 80 8.78 3.50 -6.60
C PHE A 80 7.48 3.10 -5.89
N ASP A 81 6.65 4.10 -5.56
CA ASP A 81 5.27 3.90 -5.13
C ASP A 81 4.35 3.77 -6.36
N ALA A 82 3.39 2.85 -6.31
CA ALA A 82 2.28 2.88 -7.25
C ALA A 82 1.48 4.19 -7.08
N THR A 83 0.87 4.69 -8.15
CA THR A 83 0.16 5.98 -8.13
C THR A 83 -0.88 6.10 -7.01
N ALA A 84 -1.65 5.04 -6.73
CA ALA A 84 -2.62 5.03 -5.65
C ALA A 84 -1.95 5.15 -4.27
N VAL A 85 -0.84 4.44 -4.05
CA VAL A 85 -0.04 4.52 -2.81
C VAL A 85 0.53 5.91 -2.63
N GLY A 86 1.09 6.52 -3.68
CA GLY A 86 1.59 7.89 -3.63
C GLY A 86 0.51 8.91 -3.25
N LYS A 87 -0.70 8.76 -3.79
CA LYS A 87 -1.86 9.61 -3.42
C LYS A 87 -2.26 9.44 -1.96
N LEU A 88 -2.34 8.21 -1.46
CA LEU A 88 -2.67 7.95 -0.05
C LEU A 88 -1.60 8.48 0.90
N ARG A 89 -0.31 8.32 0.54
CA ARG A 89 0.82 8.86 1.29
C ARG A 89 0.76 10.38 1.36
N ALA A 90 0.50 11.05 0.23
CA ALA A 90 0.33 12.50 0.18
C ALA A 90 -0.89 12.98 0.98
N ALA A 91 -1.93 12.15 1.12
CA ALA A 91 -3.08 12.42 1.98
C ALA A 91 -2.79 12.19 3.48
N GLY A 92 -1.59 11.75 3.85
CA GLY A 92 -1.18 11.53 5.25
C GLY A 92 -1.54 10.16 5.82
N ALA A 93 -1.97 9.21 4.99
CA ALA A 93 -2.31 7.87 5.46
C ALA A 93 -1.10 7.13 6.07
N VAL A 94 -1.37 6.31 7.08
CA VAL A 94 -0.36 5.48 7.73
C VAL A 94 -0.52 4.04 7.23
N PHE A 95 0.49 3.51 6.57
CA PHE A 95 0.45 2.13 6.08
C PHE A 95 0.84 1.15 7.20
N VAL A 96 -0.09 0.28 7.60
CA VAL A 96 0.13 -0.71 8.66
C VAL A 96 0.88 -1.95 8.15
N GLY A 97 0.80 -2.23 6.85
CA GLY A 97 1.51 -3.35 6.24
C GLY A 97 0.96 -3.76 4.88
N LYS A 98 1.50 -4.88 4.38
CA LYS A 98 1.05 -5.53 3.15
C LYS A 98 0.07 -6.64 3.47
N THR A 99 -1.03 -6.73 2.73
CA THR A 99 -2.04 -7.77 2.93
C THR A 99 -1.81 -8.95 1.99
N ASN A 100 -2.03 -10.14 2.53
CA ASN A 100 -1.89 -11.40 1.80
C ASN A 100 -2.91 -11.53 0.65
N MET A 101 -2.58 -12.33 -0.35
CA MET A 101 -3.39 -12.50 -1.56
C MET A 101 -3.06 -13.82 -2.26
N ASP A 102 -3.92 -14.26 -3.17
CA ASP A 102 -3.55 -15.33 -4.11
C ASP A 102 -2.31 -14.91 -4.92
N GLU A 103 -1.42 -15.86 -5.19
CA GLU A 103 -0.20 -15.64 -5.94
C GLU A 103 -0.49 -14.97 -7.30
N PHE A 104 0.15 -13.82 -7.56
CA PHE A 104 -0.07 -12.97 -8.73
C PHE A 104 -1.52 -12.50 -8.97
N GLY A 105 -2.40 -12.64 -7.98
CA GLY A 105 -3.81 -12.32 -8.11
C GLY A 105 -4.65 -13.43 -8.76
N MET A 106 -4.06 -14.61 -8.96
CA MET A 106 -4.69 -15.74 -9.65
C MET A 106 -5.37 -16.67 -8.64
N GLY A 107 -6.61 -16.34 -8.30
CA GLY A 107 -7.43 -17.13 -7.40
C GLY A 107 -8.59 -16.33 -6.81
N SER A 108 -9.52 -17.05 -6.19
CA SER A 108 -10.74 -16.48 -5.60
C SER A 108 -10.95 -16.89 -4.14
N SER A 109 -9.91 -17.43 -3.48
CA SER A 109 -9.99 -17.89 -2.08
C SER A 109 -8.82 -17.45 -1.19
N THR A 110 -7.73 -16.92 -1.76
CA THR A 110 -6.48 -16.58 -1.04
C THR A 110 -5.78 -17.78 -0.41
N GLU A 111 -6.13 -18.99 -0.83
CA GLU A 111 -5.46 -20.23 -0.41
C GLU A 111 -4.17 -20.48 -1.20
N ASN A 112 -4.09 -19.96 -2.44
CA ASN A 112 -2.93 -20.12 -3.32
C ASN A 112 -1.80 -19.13 -3.01
N SER A 113 -1.80 -18.49 -1.85
CA SER A 113 -0.65 -17.70 -1.40
C SER A 113 0.55 -18.61 -1.14
N SER A 114 1.72 -18.28 -1.69
CA SER A 114 2.95 -19.04 -1.43
C SER A 114 3.53 -18.81 -0.02
N PHE A 115 2.86 -18.02 0.83
CA PHE A 115 3.29 -17.74 2.20
C PHE A 115 2.41 -18.44 3.24
N LYS A 116 1.10 -18.18 3.20
CA LYS A 116 0.13 -18.77 4.14
C LYS A 116 -1.30 -18.56 3.62
N PRO A 117 -2.25 -19.44 3.97
CA PRO A 117 -3.67 -19.17 3.73
C PRO A 117 -4.16 -18.06 4.69
N THR A 118 -4.97 -17.15 4.17
CA THR A 118 -5.75 -16.22 5.01
C THR A 118 -7.07 -16.89 5.38
N ARG A 119 -7.53 -16.75 6.63
CA ARG A 119 -8.84 -17.25 7.08
C ARG A 119 -9.87 -16.12 7.16
N ASN A 120 -11.15 -16.47 7.05
CA ASN A 120 -12.24 -15.52 7.19
C ASN A 120 -12.42 -15.12 8.67
N PRO A 121 -12.40 -13.82 9.01
CA PRO A 121 -12.60 -13.37 10.39
C PRO A 121 -13.96 -13.75 11.00
N TRP A 122 -14.98 -13.98 10.16
CA TRP A 122 -16.32 -14.38 10.62
C TRP A 122 -16.43 -15.88 10.89
N ASP A 123 -15.61 -16.70 10.24
CA ASP A 123 -15.57 -18.16 10.39
C ASP A 123 -14.18 -18.68 9.96
N PRO A 124 -13.28 -19.01 10.92
CA PRO A 124 -11.90 -19.42 10.60
C PRO A 124 -11.78 -20.69 9.76
N GLU A 125 -12.84 -21.50 9.65
CA GLU A 125 -12.86 -22.70 8.78
C GLU A 125 -13.20 -22.35 7.31
N ARG A 126 -13.51 -21.08 7.02
CA ARG A 126 -13.87 -20.60 5.68
C ARG A 126 -12.81 -19.69 5.07
N VAL A 127 -12.91 -19.58 3.75
CA VAL A 127 -12.08 -18.68 2.94
C VAL A 127 -12.58 -17.23 3.06
N PRO A 128 -11.67 -16.25 3.01
CA PRO A 128 -12.02 -14.82 2.96
C PRO A 128 -12.36 -14.33 1.54
N GLY A 129 -12.37 -15.22 0.55
CA GLY A 129 -12.44 -14.88 -0.87
C GLY A 129 -11.08 -14.53 -1.47
N GLY A 130 -11.06 -14.01 -2.70
CA GLY A 130 -9.82 -13.71 -3.41
C GLY A 130 -10.02 -12.90 -4.69
N SER A 131 -8.96 -12.39 -5.30
CA SER A 131 -7.57 -12.53 -4.82
C SER A 131 -7.18 -11.54 -3.71
N SER A 132 -8.07 -10.61 -3.38
CA SER A 132 -7.86 -9.59 -2.33
C SER A 132 -8.30 -10.05 -0.93
N GLY A 133 -8.24 -11.35 -0.62
CA GLY A 133 -8.81 -11.90 0.62
C GLY A 133 -8.10 -11.42 1.88
N GLY A 134 -6.79 -11.18 1.86
CA GLY A 134 -6.09 -10.55 2.98
C GLY A 134 -6.53 -9.11 3.24
N SER A 135 -6.83 -8.34 2.19
CA SER A 135 -7.37 -6.98 2.36
C SER A 135 -8.76 -7.01 2.98
N ALA A 136 -9.64 -7.89 2.50
CA ALA A 136 -10.98 -8.05 3.06
C ALA A 136 -10.94 -8.53 4.52
N ALA A 137 -10.10 -9.53 4.82
CA ALA A 137 -9.94 -10.05 6.16
C ALA A 137 -9.39 -9.01 7.14
N ALA A 138 -8.36 -8.25 6.76
CA ALA A 138 -7.77 -7.21 7.62
C ALA A 138 -8.78 -6.11 8.00
N VAL A 139 -9.62 -5.68 7.04
CA VAL A 139 -10.69 -4.71 7.31
C VAL A 139 -11.78 -5.32 8.19
N ALA A 140 -12.27 -6.53 7.86
CA ALA A 140 -13.32 -7.20 8.64
C ALA A 140 -12.88 -7.56 10.07
N ALA A 141 -11.58 -7.80 10.29
CA ALA A 141 -11.00 -8.05 11.61
C ALA A 141 -10.61 -6.77 12.38
N HIS A 142 -10.89 -5.58 11.84
CA HIS A 142 -10.53 -4.28 12.41
C HIS A 142 -9.01 -4.06 12.61
N GLU A 143 -8.17 -4.71 11.80
CA GLU A 143 -6.72 -4.48 11.81
C GLU A 143 -6.33 -3.15 11.13
N CYS A 144 -7.22 -2.62 10.29
CA CYS A 144 -7.07 -1.33 9.60
C CYS A 144 -8.44 -0.69 9.34
N ALA A 145 -8.46 0.63 9.09
CA ALA A 145 -9.70 1.34 8.79
C ALA A 145 -10.18 1.08 7.36
N ALA A 146 -9.26 0.89 6.43
CA ALA A 146 -9.53 0.48 5.06
C ALA A 146 -8.29 -0.17 4.43
N ALA A 147 -8.49 -0.87 3.32
CA ALA A 147 -7.40 -1.50 2.58
C ALA A 147 -7.56 -1.31 1.07
N LEU A 148 -6.44 -1.23 0.35
CA LEU A 148 -6.46 -1.35 -1.11
C LEU A 148 -6.52 -2.82 -1.52
N GLY A 149 -7.27 -3.09 -2.59
CA GLY A 149 -7.33 -4.36 -3.30
C GLY A 149 -7.19 -4.14 -4.81
N THR A 150 -7.14 -5.24 -5.55
CA THR A 150 -7.25 -5.23 -7.02
C THR A 150 -8.40 -6.14 -7.41
N ASP A 151 -9.09 -5.78 -8.49
CA ASP A 151 -10.17 -6.52 -9.12
C ASP A 151 -9.81 -6.69 -10.61
N THR A 152 -9.99 -7.89 -11.15
CA THR A 152 -9.50 -8.31 -12.48
C THR A 152 -10.42 -9.39 -13.02
#